data_AF-A0A0B7BZW8-F1
#
_entry.id   AF-A0A0B7BZW8-F1
#
_cell.length_a   1.000
_cell.length_b   1.000
_cell.length_c   1.000
_cell.angle_alpha   90.00
_cell.angle_beta   90.00
_cell.angle_gamma   90.00
#
_symmetry.space_group_name_H-M   'P 1'
#
loop_
_entity.id
_entity.type
_entity.pdbx_description
1 polymer ?
#
loop_
_entity_poly.entity_id
_entity_poly.type
_entity_poly.pdbx_seq_one_letter_code
_entity_poly.pdbx_strand_id
1 'polypeptide(L)'
;FLQMDIERLNELLGDDDLRVPDEDYVSDAAISWIRHDISSRSKYFNEICVNLRLRYLSEDSFSKVLSFIRSECHVTDSILEGFIENRRYSYSDASNTVVVETPLST
;
A
#
# COMPACT_ATOMS: atom_id res chain seq x y z
N PHE A 1 -15.15 -9.17 10.29
CA PHE A 1 -14.18 -8.70 9.29
C PHE A 1 -14.11 -9.64 8.07
N LEU A 2 -13.73 -10.91 8.19
CA LEU A 2 -13.53 -11.80 7.02
C LEU A 2 -14.79 -12.10 6.18
N GLN A 3 -15.99 -11.98 6.75
CA GLN A 3 -17.27 -12.14 6.05
C GLN A 3 -17.80 -10.84 5.43
N MET A 4 -17.06 -9.74 5.57
CA MET A 4 -17.40 -8.46 4.95
C MET A 4 -17.30 -8.57 3.42
N ASP A 5 -18.16 -7.87 2.72
CA ASP A 5 -18.11 -7.69 1.28
C ASP A 5 -17.09 -6.62 0.88
N ILE A 6 -16.81 -6.53 -0.42
CA ILE A 6 -15.78 -5.63 -0.93
C ILE A 6 -16.14 -4.15 -0.74
N GLU A 7 -17.41 -3.78 -0.93
CA GLU A 7 -17.87 -2.39 -0.80
C GLU A 7 -17.60 -1.86 0.61
N ARG A 8 -18.03 -2.62 1.63
CA ARG A 8 -17.80 -2.25 3.02
C ARG A 8 -16.34 -2.28 3.43
N LEU A 9 -15.54 -3.18 2.85
CA LEU A 9 -14.10 -3.20 3.06
C LEU A 9 -13.45 -1.92 2.51
N ASN A 10 -13.80 -1.51 1.29
CA ASN A 10 -13.24 -0.30 0.69
C ASN A 10 -13.67 0.97 1.41
N GLU A 11 -14.93 1.06 1.86
CA GLU A 11 -15.36 2.15 2.74
C GLU A 11 -14.49 2.23 3.99
N LEU A 12 -14.21 1.09 4.62
CA LEU A 12 -13.41 1.05 5.86
C LEU A 12 -11.94 1.41 5.61
N LEU A 13 -11.35 0.92 4.51
CA LEU A 13 -9.96 1.21 4.15
C LEU A 13 -9.76 2.67 3.75
N GLY A 14 -10.75 3.26 3.07
CA GLY A 14 -10.73 4.67 2.68
C GLY A 14 -11.11 5.65 3.79
N ASP A 15 -11.50 5.18 4.98
CA ASP A 15 -11.87 6.03 6.10
C ASP A 15 -10.61 6.60 6.79
N ASP A 16 -10.45 7.93 6.74
CA ASP A 16 -9.37 8.67 7.40
C ASP A 16 -9.52 8.73 8.93
N ASP A 17 -10.72 8.49 9.45
CA ASP A 17 -11.00 8.44 10.89
C ASP A 17 -10.87 7.02 11.47
N LEU A 18 -10.40 6.05 10.67
CA LEU A 18 -10.20 4.68 11.10
C LEU A 18 -9.20 4.59 12.27
N ARG A 19 -9.70 4.20 13.44
CA ARG A 19 -8.87 4.04 14.65
C ARG A 19 -8.13 2.71 14.65
N VAL A 20 -6.95 2.70 14.04
CA VAL A 20 -6.02 1.57 14.02
C VAL A 20 -4.65 1.98 14.58
N PRO A 21 -3.84 1.03 15.07
CA PRO A 21 -2.51 1.32 15.60
C PRO A 21 -1.55 1.90 14.55
N ASP A 22 -1.56 1.29 13.35
CA ASP A 22 -0.71 1.62 12.22
C ASP A 22 -1.32 1.04 10.92
N GLU A 23 -0.74 1.45 9.79
CA GLU A 23 -1.16 0.96 8.46
C GLU A 23 -0.75 -0.50 8.24
N ASP A 24 0.27 -0.99 8.96
CA ASP A 24 0.71 -2.39 8.91
C ASP A 24 -0.43 -3.32 9.31
N TYR A 25 -1.12 -3.00 10.41
CA TYR A 25 -2.31 -3.72 10.85
C TYR A 25 -3.43 -3.74 9.79
N VAL A 26 -3.62 -2.63 9.09
CA VAL A 26 -4.62 -2.50 8.01
C VAL A 26 -4.26 -3.42 6.84
N SER A 27 -2.99 -3.43 6.43
CA SER A 27 -2.52 -4.30 5.34
C SER A 27 -2.61 -5.79 5.67
N ASP A 28 -2.25 -6.18 6.89
CA ASP A 28 -2.35 -7.57 7.35
C ASP A 28 -3.82 -8.03 7.41
N ALA A 29 -4.73 -7.15 7.83
CA ALA A 29 -6.16 -7.40 7.80
C ALA A 29 -6.65 -7.57 6.35
N ALA A 30 -6.28 -6.66 5.44
CA ALA A 30 -6.64 -6.73 4.03
C ALA A 30 -6.13 -8.03 3.36
N ILE A 31 -4.87 -8.39 3.57
CA ILE A 31 -4.31 -9.67 3.11
C ILE A 31 -5.09 -10.84 3.67
N SER A 32 -5.42 -10.82 4.97
CA SER A 32 -6.18 -11.90 5.60
C SER A 32 -7.59 -12.04 5.02
N TRP A 33 -8.22 -10.93 4.63
CA TRP A 33 -9.52 -10.95 3.95
C TRP A 33 -9.43 -11.59 2.56
N ILE A 34 -8.39 -11.28 1.78
CA ILE A 34 -8.18 -11.89 0.46
C ILE A 34 -7.84 -13.38 0.61
N ARG A 35 -6.95 -13.71 1.54
CA ARG A 35 -6.52 -15.08 1.82
C ARG A 35 -7.66 -16.01 2.24
N HIS A 36 -8.71 -15.44 2.84
CA HIS A 36 -9.90 -16.21 3.23
C HIS A 36 -10.64 -16.84 2.03
N ASP A 37 -10.59 -16.19 0.87
CA ASP A 37 -11.17 -16.72 -0.37
C ASP A 37 -10.41 -16.17 -1.59
N ILE A 38 -9.19 -16.68 -1.78
CA ILE A 38 -8.25 -16.21 -2.81
C ILE A 38 -8.87 -16.28 -4.20
N SER A 39 -9.59 -17.36 -4.50
CA SER A 39 -10.17 -17.62 -5.82
C SER A 39 -11.19 -16.55 -6.22
N SER A 40 -12.00 -16.05 -5.28
CA SER A 40 -13.00 -15.02 -5.58
C SER A 40 -12.51 -13.60 -5.29
N ARG A 41 -11.57 -13.42 -4.35
CA ARG A 41 -11.17 -12.11 -3.81
C ARG A 41 -9.88 -11.53 -4.37
N SER A 42 -8.98 -12.36 -4.92
CA SER A 42 -7.71 -11.90 -5.51
C SER A 42 -7.90 -10.82 -6.59
N LYS A 43 -8.99 -10.89 -7.35
CA LYS A 43 -9.35 -9.89 -8.37
C LYS A 43 -9.58 -8.48 -7.82
N TYR A 44 -9.95 -8.34 -6.55
CA TYR A 44 -10.17 -7.04 -5.90
C TYR A 44 -8.91 -6.45 -5.26
N PHE A 45 -7.78 -7.17 -5.36
CA PHE A 45 -6.53 -6.76 -4.74
C PHE A 45 -6.11 -5.34 -5.16
N ASN A 46 -6.21 -5.01 -6.44
CA ASN A 46 -5.83 -3.69 -6.94
C ASN A 46 -6.67 -2.58 -6.30
N GLU A 47 -7.99 -2.78 -6.21
CA GLU A 47 -8.91 -1.82 -5.60
C GLU A 47 -8.61 -1.61 -4.11
N ILE A 48 -8.38 -2.69 -3.38
CA ILE A 48 -7.98 -2.66 -1.96
C ILE A 48 -6.67 -1.87 -1.79
N CYS A 49 -5.70 -2.10 -2.67
CA CYS A 49 -4.38 -1.48 -2.62
C CYS A 49 -4.35 0.01 -2.91
N VAL A 50 -5.30 0.52 -3.69
CA VAL A 50 -5.47 1.97 -3.89
C VAL A 50 -5.95 2.65 -2.61
N ASN A 51 -6.75 1.95 -1.81
CA ASN A 51 -7.25 2.46 -0.53
C ASN A 51 -6.26 2.28 0.63
N LEU A 52 -5.31 1.36 0.52
CA LEU A 52 -4.22 1.23 1.48
C LEU A 52 -3.27 2.43 1.36
N ARG A 53 -2.92 3.03 2.50
CA ARG A 53 -1.98 4.16 2.55
C ARG A 53 -0.54 3.66 2.51
N LEU A 54 -0.13 3.09 1.38
CA LEU A 54 1.15 2.37 1.20
C LEU A 54 2.39 3.15 1.66
N ARG A 55 2.32 4.48 1.65
CA ARG A 55 3.33 5.40 2.18
C ARG A 55 3.66 5.17 3.65
N TYR A 56 2.68 4.74 4.45
CA TYR A 56 2.82 4.53 5.89
C TYR A 56 3.13 3.08 6.27
N LEU A 57 3.23 2.18 5.30
CA LEU A 57 3.63 0.79 5.54
C LEU A 57 5.12 0.68 5.82
N SER A 58 5.45 -0.13 6.82
CA SER A 58 6.83 -0.55 7.06
C SER A 58 7.40 -1.34 5.88
N GLU A 59 8.72 -1.39 5.77
CA GLU A 59 9.40 -2.19 4.75
C GLU A 59 9.05 -3.67 4.82
N ASP A 60 8.91 -4.21 6.03
CA ASP A 60 8.54 -5.59 6.26
C ASP A 60 7.13 -5.88 5.76
N SER A 61 6.16 -5.05 6.15
CA SER A 61 4.75 -5.24 5.77
C SER A 61 4.54 -5.03 4.27
N PHE A 62 5.19 -4.04 3.67
CA PHE A 62 5.18 -3.88 2.22
C PHE A 62 5.79 -5.09 1.49
N SER A 63 6.90 -5.63 1.99
CA SER A 63 7.53 -6.83 1.41
C SER A 63 6.64 -8.06 1.52
N LYS A 64 5.90 -8.21 2.62
CA LYS A 64 4.88 -9.27 2.78
C LYS A 64 3.76 -9.12 1.75
N VAL A 65 3.23 -7.91 1.56
CA VAL A 65 2.20 -7.62 0.55
C VAL A 65 2.72 -8.00 -0.85
N LEU A 66 3.92 -7.55 -1.23
CA LEU A 66 4.55 -7.91 -2.51
C LEU A 66 4.71 -9.42 -2.69
N SER A 67 5.19 -10.11 -1.66
CA SER A 67 5.35 -11.57 -1.69
C SER A 67 4.01 -12.28 -1.88
N PHE A 68 2.97 -11.83 -1.18
CA PHE A 68 1.63 -12.39 -1.27
C PHE A 68 1.03 -12.20 -2.67
N ILE A 69 1.18 -11.01 -3.26
CA ILE A 69 0.72 -10.75 -4.64
C ILE A 69 1.37 -11.73 -5.62
N ARG A 70 2.69 -11.88 -5.50
CA ARG A 70 3.49 -12.67 -6.43
C ARG A 70 3.18 -14.16 -6.34
N SER A 71 2.85 -14.67 -5.15
CA SER A 71 2.56 -16.10 -4.97
C SER A 71 1.08 -16.44 -5.17
N GLU A 72 0.15 -15.60 -4.71
CA GLU A 72 -1.26 -15.98 -4.59
C GLU A 72 -2.19 -15.29 -5.58
N CYS A 73 -1.89 -14.06 -6.04
CA CYS A 73 -2.90 -13.23 -6.72
C CYS A 73 -2.83 -13.28 -8.26
N HIS A 74 -1.85 -13.96 -8.87
CA HIS A 74 -1.64 -14.00 -10.34
C HIS A 74 -1.73 -12.61 -11.02
N VAL A 75 -1.33 -11.55 -10.31
CA VAL A 75 -1.36 -10.17 -10.80
C VAL A 75 -0.24 -9.97 -11.81
N THR A 76 -0.48 -9.14 -12.84
CA THR A 76 0.53 -8.86 -13.88
C THR A 76 1.68 -8.01 -13.34
N ASP A 77 2.89 -8.25 -13.85
CA ASP A 77 4.10 -7.52 -13.43
C ASP A 77 3.95 -5.99 -13.58
N SER A 78 3.19 -5.51 -14.56
CA SER A 78 2.93 -4.07 -14.73
C SER A 78 2.16 -3.42 -13.58
N ILE A 79 1.24 -4.14 -12.95
CA ILE A 79 0.52 -3.65 -11.76
C ILE A 79 1.46 -3.65 -10.55
N LEU A 80 2.32 -4.66 -10.45
CA LEU A 80 3.32 -4.77 -9.39
C LEU A 80 4.35 -3.63 -9.44
N GLU A 81 4.84 -3.30 -10.64
CA GLU A 81 5.77 -2.17 -10.83
C GLU A 81 5.12 -0.83 -10.47
N GLY A 82 3.87 -0.58 -10.88
CA GLY A 82 3.13 0.61 -10.46
C GLY A 82 2.96 0.71 -8.93
N PHE A 83 2.80 -0.43 -8.26
CA PHE A 83 2.72 -0.51 -6.80
C PHE A 83 4.05 -0.15 -6.11
N ILE A 84 5.18 -0.59 -6.68
CA ILE A 84 6.53 -0.27 -6.20
C ILE A 84 6.86 1.21 -6.43
N GLU A 85 6.52 1.76 -7.59
CA GLU A 85 6.73 3.17 -7.91
C GLU A 85 5.95 4.10 -6.98
N ASN A 86 4.68 3.80 -6.70
CA ASN A 86 3.83 4.62 -5.84
C ASN A 86 4.41 4.77 -4.42
N ARG A 87 5.09 3.72 -3.93
CA ARG A 87 5.85 3.79 -2.67
C ARG A 87 7.13 4.62 -2.81
N ARG A 88 7.90 4.44 -3.88
CA ARG A 88 9.19 5.14 -4.10
C ARG A 88 9.06 6.65 -4.21
N TYR A 89 7.98 7.16 -4.84
CA TYR A 89 7.73 8.60 -4.92
C TYR A 89 7.47 9.26 -3.55
N SER A 90 7.18 8.48 -2.51
CA SER A 90 7.05 9.02 -1.15
C SER A 90 8.37 9.28 -0.43
N TYR A 91 9.49 8.73 -0.91
CA TYR A 91 10.81 8.92 -0.29
C TYR A 91 11.69 9.93 -1.02
N SER A 92 11.40 10.22 -2.30
CA SER A 92 12.31 11.00 -3.14
C SER A 92 12.21 12.52 -2.94
N ASP A 93 11.21 13.02 -2.22
CA ASP A 93 11.05 14.47 -1.97
C ASP A 93 11.79 14.95 -0.69
N ALA A 94 12.44 14.04 0.04
CA ALA A 94 13.20 14.38 1.25
C ALA A 94 14.73 14.45 1.06
N SER A 95 15.22 14.18 -0.16
CA SER A 95 16.66 14.21 -0.46
C SER A 95 16.92 14.98 -1.75
N ASN A 96 16.63 16.29 -1.74
CA ASN A 96 17.26 17.27 -2.64
C ASN A 96 17.01 18.71 -2.11
N THR A 97 17.52 19.02 -0.92
CA THR A 97 17.86 20.43 -0.61
C THR A 97 19.37 20.57 -0.74
N VAL A 98 19.85 20.66 -1.99
CA VAL A 98 21.17 21.22 -2.26
C VAL A 98 21.05 22.71 -1.95
N VAL A 99 21.45 23.12 -0.75
CA VAL A 99 21.66 24.52 -0.42
C VAL A 99 22.87 24.96 -1.22
N VAL A 100 22.64 25.51 -2.42
CA VAL A 100 23.68 26.24 -3.14
C VAL A 100 23.90 27.54 -2.36
N GLU A 101 24.99 27.59 -1.61
CA GLU A 101 25.48 28.83 -1.03
C GLU A 101 25.89 29.78 -2.17
N THR A 102 25.17 30.88 -2.32
CA THR A 102 25.58 32.00 -3.17
C THR A 102 26.39 32.98 -2.33
N PRO A 103 27.68 33.24 -2.62
CA PRO A 103 28.40 34.30 -1.92
C PRO A 103 27.89 35.66 -2.42
N LEU A 104 27.40 36.46 -1.47
CA LEU A 104 26.97 37.84 -1.68
C LEU A 104 28.18 38.68 -2.08
N SER A 105 28.22 39.16 -3.33
CA SER A 105 29.19 40.19 -3.75
C SER A 105 28.88 41.49 -3.01
N THR A 106 29.89 42.06 -2.33
CA THR A 106 29.91 43.47 -1.90
C THR A 106 31.14 44.12 -2.50
#